data_AF-A0A4R5U6C2-F1
#
_entry.id   AF-A0A4R5U6C2-F1
#
_cell.length_a   1.000
_cell.length_b   1.000
_cell.length_c   1.000
_cell.angle_alpha   90.00
_cell.angle_beta   90.00
_cell.angle_gamma   90.00
#
_symmetry.space_group_name_H-M   'P 1'
#
loop_
_entity.id
_entity.type
_entity.pdbx_description
1 polymer ?
#
loop_
_entity_poly.entity_id
_entity_poly.type
_entity_poly.pdbx_seq_one_letter_code
_entity_poly.pdbx_strand_id
1 'polypeptide(L)'
;MKTTARILKALKAAALATAMIAAPGLAAAENLLVSDYETNPAAVQGLMQPIMPIVGGATGSTTGIIQIGQNNYANSGIQGTGSLALIQQSGANNRAVQAIEGSSSALLLVQGGTNNSVVQASRGDNNFQLVGVSGNNNQVAYIQTGDNLAGALDVRDSVNSTVVAVQTPQSGNYMMPTSLRGLENKTVVVVPGRMYVVPKR
;
A
#
# COMPACT_ATOMS: atom_id res chain seq x y z
N MET A 1 -6.42 -4.24 75.54
CA MET A 1 -5.63 -5.10 74.64
C MET A 1 -6.01 -4.78 73.19
N LYS A 2 -5.28 -3.84 72.59
CA LYS A 2 -5.61 -3.11 71.34
C LYS A 2 -4.50 -3.30 70.28
N THR A 3 -3.89 -4.48 70.23
CA THR A 3 -2.69 -4.77 69.41
C THR A 3 -2.92 -5.76 68.27
N THR A 4 -4.05 -6.49 68.25
CA THR A 4 -4.39 -7.45 67.18
C THR A 4 -5.09 -6.85 65.97
N ALA A 5 -5.70 -5.65 66.08
CA ALA A 5 -6.44 -5.03 64.98
C ALA A 5 -5.58 -4.24 63.98
N ARG A 6 -4.34 -3.87 64.33
CA ARG A 6 -3.45 -3.10 63.43
C ARG A 6 -2.68 -3.98 62.44
N ILE A 7 -2.37 -5.23 62.80
CA ILE A 7 -1.64 -6.16 61.92
C ILE A 7 -2.55 -6.68 60.78
N LEU A 8 -3.85 -6.85 61.04
CA LEU A 8 -4.80 -7.32 60.03
C LEU A 8 -5.13 -6.28 58.95
N LYS A 9 -5.01 -4.97 59.26
CA LYS A 9 -5.17 -3.90 58.26
C LYS A 9 -3.94 -3.76 57.34
N ALA A 10 -2.74 -4.02 57.84
CA ALA A 10 -1.52 -3.97 57.04
C ALA A 10 -1.44 -5.15 56.03
N LEU A 11 -1.93 -6.34 56.41
CA LEU A 11 -1.97 -7.50 55.51
C LEU A 11 -2.99 -7.35 54.37
N LYS A 12 -4.15 -6.70 54.61
CA LYS A 12 -5.13 -6.44 53.54
C LYS A 12 -4.68 -5.35 52.55
N ALA A 13 -3.84 -4.40 52.98
CA ALA A 13 -3.27 -3.39 52.08
C ALA A 13 -2.15 -3.95 51.20
N ALA A 14 -1.34 -4.90 51.72
CA ALA A 14 -0.30 -5.56 50.93
C ALA A 14 -0.88 -6.55 49.91
N ALA A 15 -1.99 -7.23 50.22
CA ALA A 15 -2.66 -8.13 49.28
C ALA A 15 -3.45 -7.40 48.17
N LEU A 16 -3.81 -6.14 48.37
CA LEU A 16 -4.44 -5.31 47.33
C LEU A 16 -3.42 -4.61 46.43
N ALA A 17 -2.18 -4.43 46.90
CA ALA A 17 -1.07 -3.89 46.11
C ALA A 17 -0.38 -4.96 45.25
N THR A 18 -0.47 -6.24 45.61
CA THR A 18 0.01 -7.36 44.78
C THR A 18 -1.06 -7.94 43.85
N ALA A 19 -2.34 -7.57 44.00
CA ALA A 19 -3.44 -7.98 43.12
C ALA A 19 -3.73 -6.98 41.97
N MET A 20 -2.97 -5.89 41.87
CA MET A 20 -3.06 -4.92 40.76
C MET A 20 -1.97 -5.10 39.68
N ILE A 21 -1.20 -6.20 39.74
CA ILE A 21 -0.28 -6.63 38.67
C ILE A 21 -0.70 -8.03 38.20
N ALA A 22 -1.94 -8.16 37.77
CA ALA A 22 -2.43 -9.32 37.02
C ALA A 22 -3.65 -8.90 36.20
N ALA A 23 -3.52 -7.83 35.42
CA ALA A 23 -4.42 -7.59 34.30
C ALA A 23 -3.98 -8.55 33.16
N PRO A 24 -4.84 -9.48 32.70
CA PRO A 24 -4.58 -10.21 31.47
C PRO A 24 -4.87 -9.22 30.33
N GLY A 25 -3.85 -8.47 29.94
CA GLY A 25 -4.07 -7.38 29.00
C GLY A 25 -2.80 -6.63 28.69
N LEU A 26 -1.82 -7.31 28.11
CA LEU A 26 -0.88 -6.68 27.19
C LEU A 26 -0.53 -7.69 26.10
N ALA A 27 -1.09 -7.41 24.92
CA ALA A 27 -0.60 -7.80 23.62
C ALA A 27 -0.38 -9.30 23.37
N ALA A 28 -1.43 -9.95 22.87
CA ALA A 28 -1.23 -10.72 21.65
C ALA A 28 -0.72 -9.75 20.56
N ALA A 29 0.57 -9.42 20.62
CA ALA A 29 1.29 -9.02 19.43
C ALA A 29 1.32 -10.28 18.58
N GLU A 30 0.32 -10.33 17.71
CA GLU A 30 0.23 -11.14 16.52
C GLU A 30 1.56 -11.84 16.20
N ASN A 31 1.53 -13.17 16.29
CA ASN A 31 2.54 -14.01 15.67
C ASN A 31 2.43 -13.81 14.15
N LEU A 32 2.94 -12.68 13.65
CA LEU A 32 3.15 -12.36 12.23
C LEU A 32 4.31 -13.17 11.64
N LEU A 33 4.93 -14.05 12.42
CA LEU A 33 5.89 -15.01 11.89
C LEU A 33 5.10 -16.12 11.22
N VAL A 34 4.92 -15.97 9.91
CA VAL A 34 4.63 -17.06 8.98
C VAL A 34 5.61 -18.20 9.29
N SER A 35 5.12 -19.27 9.92
CA SER A 35 5.94 -20.36 10.46
C SER A 35 6.51 -21.30 9.38
N ASP A 36 6.10 -21.11 8.13
CA ASP A 36 6.52 -21.92 6.97
C ASP A 36 7.28 -21.05 5.96
N TYR A 37 8.30 -20.32 6.44
CA TYR A 37 9.18 -19.58 5.55
C TYR A 37 10.05 -20.58 4.76
N GLU A 38 9.91 -20.57 3.44
CA GLU A 38 10.85 -21.24 2.55
C GLU A 38 12.23 -20.57 2.71
N THR A 39 13.12 -21.19 3.48
CA THR A 39 14.47 -20.68 3.77
C THR A 39 15.44 -20.87 2.63
N ASN A 40 15.03 -21.50 1.51
CA ASN A 40 15.92 -21.70 0.37
C ASN A 40 16.43 -20.34 -0.10
N PRO A 41 17.74 -20.04 0.07
CA PRO A 41 18.28 -18.71 -0.24
C PRO A 41 18.05 -18.32 -1.70
N ALA A 42 17.95 -19.29 -2.61
CA ALA A 42 17.64 -19.05 -4.01
C ALA A 42 16.17 -18.66 -4.24
N ALA A 43 15.22 -19.26 -3.51
CA ALA A 43 13.80 -18.90 -3.58
C ALA A 43 13.58 -17.51 -2.95
N VAL A 44 14.21 -17.26 -1.80
CA VAL A 44 14.20 -15.95 -1.14
C VAL A 44 14.84 -14.88 -2.01
N GLN A 45 16.00 -15.16 -2.61
CA GLN A 45 16.62 -14.24 -3.58
C GLN A 45 15.72 -14.00 -4.78
N GLY A 46 15.03 -15.02 -5.29
CA GLY A 46 14.01 -14.90 -6.34
C GLY A 46 12.89 -13.94 -5.97
N LEU A 47 12.39 -14.02 -4.72
CA LEU A 47 11.37 -13.12 -4.18
C LEU A 47 11.92 -11.71 -3.91
N MET A 48 13.22 -11.58 -3.62
CA MET A 48 13.88 -10.29 -3.38
C MET A 48 14.35 -9.61 -4.67
N GLN A 49 14.56 -10.33 -5.78
CA GLN A 49 15.06 -9.76 -7.04
C GLN A 49 14.30 -8.50 -7.50
N PRO A 50 12.97 -8.40 -7.35
CA PRO A 50 12.24 -7.19 -7.70
C PRO A 50 12.72 -5.96 -6.92
N ILE A 51 13.05 -6.11 -5.63
CA ILE A 51 13.36 -4.99 -4.72
C ILE A 51 14.86 -4.72 -4.55
N MET A 52 15.74 -5.59 -5.07
CA MET A 52 17.21 -5.45 -4.93
C MET A 52 17.77 -4.08 -5.37
N PRO A 53 17.28 -3.40 -6.42
CA PRO A 53 17.82 -2.10 -6.79
C PRO A 53 17.63 -1.01 -5.73
N ILE A 54 16.55 -1.09 -4.95
CA ILE A 54 16.24 -0.14 -3.88
C ILE A 54 17.10 -0.42 -2.64
N VAL A 55 17.31 -1.69 -2.31
CA VAL A 55 17.99 -2.10 -1.07
C VAL A 55 19.52 -2.06 -1.21
N GLY A 56 20.04 -2.20 -2.43
CA GLY A 56 21.49 -2.27 -2.70
C GLY A 56 22.16 -1.00 -3.22
N GLY A 57 21.42 0.11 -3.40
CA GLY A 57 21.97 1.34 -4.01
C GLY A 57 22.50 1.14 -5.43
N ALA A 58 21.97 0.13 -6.14
CA ALA A 58 22.43 -0.21 -7.48
C ALA A 58 21.87 0.78 -8.52
N THR A 59 22.68 1.10 -9.53
CA THR A 59 22.28 1.93 -10.67
C THR A 59 21.25 1.25 -11.59
N GLY A 60 20.96 -0.03 -11.38
CA GLY A 60 19.97 -0.77 -12.14
C GLY A 60 18.54 -0.32 -11.80
N SER A 61 17.63 -0.56 -12.74
CA SER A 61 16.19 -0.42 -12.52
C SER A 61 15.54 -1.77 -12.71
N THR A 62 14.53 -2.09 -11.88
CA THR A 62 13.82 -3.37 -12.00
C THR A 62 12.35 -3.15 -12.34
N THR A 63 11.88 -3.87 -13.33
CA THR A 63 10.46 -4.04 -13.61
C THR A 63 10.02 -5.45 -13.21
N GLY A 64 8.83 -5.59 -12.63
CA GLY A 64 8.25 -6.86 -12.23
C GLY A 64 6.78 -6.92 -12.60
N ILE A 65 6.33 -8.04 -13.16
CA ILE A 65 4.92 -8.26 -13.52
C ILE A 65 4.53 -9.65 -13.01
N ILE A 66 3.50 -9.70 -12.17
CA ILE A 66 2.90 -10.92 -11.64
C ILE A 66 1.42 -10.91 -12.03
N GLN A 67 0.96 -11.95 -12.73
CA GLN A 67 -0.43 -12.05 -13.20
C GLN A 67 -1.02 -13.40 -12.84
N ILE A 68 -2.10 -13.38 -12.08
CA ILE A 68 -2.84 -14.57 -11.63
C ILE A 68 -4.27 -14.48 -12.20
N GLY A 69 -4.72 -15.53 -12.88
CA GLY A 69 -6.04 -15.59 -13.52
C GLY A 69 -5.97 -15.52 -15.04
N GLN A 70 -6.97 -14.94 -15.70
CA GLN A 70 -7.19 -15.09 -17.15
C GLN A 70 -7.19 -13.75 -17.89
N ASN A 71 -6.58 -13.69 -19.08
CA ASN A 71 -6.64 -12.53 -19.99
C ASN A 71 -6.20 -11.19 -19.37
N ASN A 72 -5.29 -11.23 -18.39
CA ASN A 72 -4.71 -10.01 -17.85
C ASN A 72 -3.62 -9.49 -18.80
N TYR A 73 -3.48 -8.17 -18.90
CA TYR A 73 -2.44 -7.50 -19.69
C TYR A 73 -1.73 -6.45 -18.83
N ALA A 74 -0.41 -6.46 -18.87
CA ALA A 74 0.41 -5.49 -18.16
C ALA A 74 1.59 -5.02 -19.02
N ASN A 75 1.93 -3.74 -18.90
CA ASN A 75 3.14 -3.16 -19.46
C ASN A 75 3.79 -2.26 -18.41
N SER A 76 5.10 -2.38 -18.22
CA SER A 76 5.86 -1.55 -17.29
C SER A 76 7.14 -1.06 -17.95
N GLY A 77 7.44 0.22 -17.80
CA GLY A 77 8.63 0.86 -18.36
C GLY A 77 9.28 1.82 -17.37
N ILE A 78 10.61 1.86 -17.40
CA ILE A 78 11.42 2.79 -16.61
C ILE A 78 12.38 3.49 -17.55
N GLN A 79 12.35 4.81 -17.55
CA GLN A 79 13.33 5.70 -18.16
C GLN A 79 14.08 6.42 -17.04
N GLY A 80 15.22 5.87 -16.65
CA GLY A 80 16.04 6.34 -15.52
C GLY A 80 16.72 5.18 -14.79
N THR A 81 17.33 5.46 -13.64
CA THR A 81 18.16 4.50 -12.88
C THR A 81 17.75 4.38 -11.43
N GLY A 82 18.02 3.24 -10.80
CA GLY A 82 17.73 3.02 -9.37
C GLY A 82 16.24 2.95 -9.04
N SER A 83 15.38 2.65 -10.03
CA SER A 83 13.93 2.68 -9.87
C SER A 83 13.31 1.28 -9.86
N LEU A 84 12.14 1.15 -9.25
CA LEU A 84 11.34 -0.08 -9.17
C LEU A 84 9.95 0.16 -9.75
N ALA A 85 9.51 -0.71 -10.66
CA ALA A 85 8.16 -0.70 -11.19
C ALA A 85 7.57 -2.11 -11.06
N LEU A 86 6.63 -2.31 -10.13
CA LEU A 86 5.98 -3.59 -9.87
C LEU A 86 4.49 -3.52 -10.21
N ILE A 87 4.01 -4.49 -10.98
CA ILE A 87 2.59 -4.73 -11.26
C ILE A 87 2.22 -6.13 -10.76
N GLN A 88 1.19 -6.20 -9.92
CA GLN A 88 0.56 -7.45 -9.50
C GLN A 88 -0.93 -7.42 -9.86
N GLN A 89 -1.38 -8.39 -10.64
CA GLN A 89 -2.77 -8.54 -11.06
C GLN A 89 -3.33 -9.90 -10.64
N SER A 90 -4.57 -9.90 -10.15
CA SER A 90 -5.35 -11.09 -9.85
C SER A 90 -6.76 -10.97 -10.45
N GLY A 91 -7.31 -12.06 -10.97
CA GLY A 91 -8.64 -12.08 -11.57
C GLY A 91 -8.60 -12.11 -13.10
N ALA A 92 -9.57 -11.45 -13.76
CA ALA A 92 -9.75 -11.61 -15.21
C ALA A 92 -9.91 -10.29 -15.99
N ASN A 93 -9.35 -10.27 -17.21
CA ASN A 93 -9.45 -9.13 -18.14
C ASN A 93 -8.95 -7.80 -17.56
N ASN A 94 -7.97 -7.86 -16.66
CA ASN A 94 -7.37 -6.68 -16.06
C ASN A 94 -6.28 -6.08 -16.95
N ARG A 95 -6.26 -4.76 -17.13
CA ARG A 95 -5.22 -4.04 -17.86
C ARG A 95 -4.43 -3.11 -16.95
N ALA A 96 -3.10 -3.13 -17.05
CA ALA A 96 -2.21 -2.26 -16.30
C ALA A 96 -1.12 -1.65 -17.20
N VAL A 97 -0.83 -0.37 -16.99
CA VAL A 97 0.32 0.32 -17.58
C VAL A 97 1.02 1.10 -16.49
N GLN A 98 2.34 0.94 -16.38
CA GLN A 98 3.17 1.63 -15.41
C GLN A 98 4.36 2.29 -16.10
N ALA A 99 4.66 3.55 -15.76
CA ALA A 99 5.77 4.29 -16.34
C ALA A 99 6.49 5.15 -15.29
N ILE A 100 7.82 5.02 -15.22
CA ILE A 100 8.68 5.90 -14.44
C ILE A 100 9.57 6.68 -15.40
N GLU A 101 9.57 8.01 -15.28
CA GLU A 101 10.52 8.90 -15.92
C GLU A 101 11.30 9.65 -14.82
N GLY A 102 12.53 9.25 -14.55
CA GLY A 102 13.33 9.72 -13.42
C GLY A 102 14.03 8.59 -12.67
N SER A 103 14.79 8.95 -11.65
CA SER A 103 15.64 8.04 -10.88
C SER A 103 15.13 7.82 -9.46
N SER A 104 15.60 6.74 -8.84
CA SER A 104 15.37 6.45 -7.42
C SER A 104 13.89 6.42 -7.03
N SER A 105 13.01 6.05 -7.96
CA SER A 105 11.55 6.08 -7.77
C SER A 105 10.96 4.68 -7.72
N ALA A 106 9.84 4.52 -7.01
CA ALA A 106 9.18 3.23 -6.84
C ALA A 106 7.67 3.32 -7.08
N LEU A 107 7.17 2.56 -8.06
CA LEU A 107 5.76 2.45 -8.38
C LEU A 107 5.29 1.01 -8.14
N LEU A 108 4.28 0.86 -7.29
CA LEU A 108 3.66 -0.43 -6.97
C LEU A 108 2.18 -0.39 -7.33
N LEU A 109 1.75 -1.30 -8.20
CA LEU A 109 0.37 -1.49 -8.61
C LEU A 109 -0.13 -2.87 -8.17
N VAL A 110 -1.22 -2.91 -7.42
CA VAL A 110 -1.95 -4.12 -7.09
C VAL A 110 -3.38 -4.01 -7.60
N GLN A 111 -3.79 -4.94 -8.44
CA GLN A 111 -5.11 -4.96 -9.07
C GLN A 111 -5.78 -6.32 -8.87
N GLY A 112 -7.01 -6.30 -8.37
CA GLY A 112 -7.87 -7.47 -8.21
C GLY A 112 -9.21 -7.30 -8.92
N GLY A 113 -9.94 -8.40 -9.09
CA GLY A 113 -11.29 -8.38 -9.67
C GLY A 113 -11.31 -8.52 -11.18
N THR A 114 -12.29 -7.90 -11.85
CA THR A 114 -12.55 -8.11 -13.29
C THR A 114 -12.66 -6.82 -14.08
N ASN A 115 -12.14 -6.83 -15.31
CA ASN A 115 -12.27 -5.71 -16.27
C ASN A 115 -11.78 -4.35 -15.74
N ASN A 116 -10.82 -4.34 -14.79
CA ASN A 116 -10.25 -3.09 -14.32
C ASN A 116 -9.14 -2.63 -15.27
N SER A 117 -8.95 -1.33 -15.45
CA SER A 117 -7.90 -0.72 -16.27
C SER A 117 -7.18 0.34 -15.46
N VAL A 118 -5.87 0.19 -15.27
CA VAL A 118 -5.06 1.07 -14.43
C VAL A 118 -3.88 1.64 -15.19
N VAL A 119 -3.69 2.96 -15.07
CA VAL A 119 -2.50 3.68 -15.51
C VAL A 119 -1.83 4.33 -14.31
N GLN A 120 -0.55 4.03 -14.12
CA GLN A 120 0.25 4.60 -13.06
C GLN A 120 1.50 5.23 -13.66
N ALA A 121 1.72 6.52 -13.42
CA ALA A 121 2.86 7.22 -14.01
C ALA A 121 3.49 8.18 -13.02
N SER A 122 4.81 8.27 -13.04
CA SER A 122 5.58 9.23 -12.25
C SER A 122 6.66 9.88 -13.11
N ARG A 123 6.80 11.21 -12.95
CA ARG A 123 7.89 12.00 -13.53
C ARG A 123 8.63 12.77 -12.45
N GLY A 124 9.95 12.63 -12.40
CA GLY A 124 10.85 13.25 -11.42
C GLY A 124 11.52 12.20 -10.53
N ASP A 125 12.37 12.65 -9.63
CA ASP A 125 13.25 11.80 -8.83
C ASP A 125 12.70 11.53 -7.43
N ASN A 126 13.08 10.39 -6.85
CA ASN A 126 12.75 10.01 -5.46
C ASN A 126 11.24 9.94 -5.19
N ASN A 127 10.44 9.57 -6.19
CA ASN A 127 9.00 9.45 -6.04
C ASN A 127 8.58 8.06 -5.57
N PHE A 128 7.52 8.00 -4.76
CA PHE A 128 6.91 6.76 -4.30
C PHE A 128 5.40 6.79 -4.58
N GLN A 129 4.91 5.73 -5.22
CA GLN A 129 3.51 5.62 -5.59
C GLN A 129 2.98 4.20 -5.35
N LEU A 130 1.89 4.10 -4.60
CA LEU A 130 1.15 2.86 -4.42
C LEU A 130 -0.27 3.00 -4.98
N VAL A 131 -0.69 2.06 -5.82
CA VAL A 131 -2.05 2.01 -6.38
C VAL A 131 -2.65 0.64 -6.08
N GLY A 132 -3.77 0.62 -5.35
CA GLY A 132 -4.61 -0.56 -5.13
C GLY A 132 -5.94 -0.40 -5.84
N VAL A 133 -6.36 -1.39 -6.63
CA VAL A 133 -7.68 -1.39 -7.29
C VAL A 133 -8.37 -2.74 -7.12
N SER A 134 -9.61 -2.77 -6.64
CA SER A 134 -10.47 -3.96 -6.61
C SER A 134 -11.90 -3.66 -7.04
N GLY A 135 -12.62 -4.69 -7.47
CA GLY A 135 -14.01 -4.61 -7.93
C GLY A 135 -14.14 -4.91 -9.42
N ASN A 136 -15.14 -4.31 -10.08
CA ASN A 136 -15.48 -4.62 -11.46
C ASN A 136 -15.58 -3.37 -12.35
N ASN A 137 -14.97 -3.42 -13.54
CA ASN A 137 -15.11 -2.42 -14.59
C ASN A 137 -14.66 -1.00 -14.18
N ASN A 138 -13.58 -0.90 -13.40
CA ASN A 138 -13.03 0.38 -12.96
C ASN A 138 -11.92 0.88 -13.88
N GLN A 139 -11.83 2.20 -14.05
CA GLN A 139 -10.75 2.87 -14.77
C GLN A 139 -10.03 3.80 -13.81
N VAL A 140 -8.75 3.56 -13.54
CA VAL A 140 -7.98 4.30 -12.54
C VAL A 140 -6.72 4.88 -13.18
N ALA A 141 -6.47 6.17 -12.99
CA ALA A 141 -5.23 6.82 -13.37
C ALA A 141 -4.65 7.54 -12.15
N TYR A 142 -3.37 7.30 -11.85
CA TYR A 142 -2.65 8.09 -10.86
C TYR A 142 -1.33 8.59 -11.45
N ILE A 143 -1.20 9.91 -11.55
CA ILE A 143 -0.05 10.60 -12.12
C ILE A 143 0.64 11.42 -11.02
N GLN A 144 1.95 11.23 -10.86
CA GLN A 144 2.81 12.09 -10.07
C GLN A 144 3.75 12.88 -11.00
N THR A 145 3.99 14.14 -10.69
CA THR A 145 4.98 14.98 -11.40
C THR A 145 5.68 15.89 -10.40
N GLY A 146 7.01 15.84 -10.33
CA GLY A 146 7.83 16.54 -9.34
C GLY A 146 8.78 15.59 -8.64
N ASP A 147 9.55 16.08 -7.67
CA ASP A 147 10.53 15.27 -6.94
C ASP A 147 10.10 15.04 -5.48
N ASN A 148 10.53 13.92 -4.90
CA ASN A 148 10.28 13.57 -3.50
C ASN A 148 8.78 13.53 -3.13
N LEU A 149 7.93 13.09 -4.05
CA LEU A 149 6.49 12.93 -3.81
C LEU A 149 6.19 11.50 -3.37
N ALA A 150 5.46 11.35 -2.27
CA ALA A 150 4.91 10.06 -1.85
C ALA A 150 3.38 10.09 -1.93
N GLY A 151 2.75 9.00 -2.37
CA GLY A 151 1.29 8.91 -2.37
C GLY A 151 0.71 7.51 -2.58
N ALA A 152 -0.54 7.34 -2.15
CA ALA A 152 -1.23 6.06 -2.14
C ALA A 152 -2.70 6.22 -2.54
N LEU A 153 -3.08 5.60 -3.65
CA LEU A 153 -4.46 5.56 -4.14
C LEU A 153 -5.01 4.15 -3.96
N ASP A 154 -6.11 4.02 -3.24
CA ASP A 154 -6.78 2.76 -2.95
C ASP A 154 -8.24 2.82 -3.40
N VAL A 155 -8.57 2.21 -4.53
CA VAL A 155 -9.92 2.15 -5.09
C VAL A 155 -10.48 0.74 -4.88
N ARG A 156 -11.25 0.53 -3.81
CA ARG A 156 -11.75 -0.81 -3.45
C ARG A 156 -13.24 -0.96 -3.67
N ASP A 157 -13.63 -2.20 -3.95
CA ASP A 157 -15.03 -2.65 -4.01
C ASP A 157 -15.90 -1.74 -4.88
N SER A 158 -15.29 -1.19 -5.94
CA SER A 158 -15.92 -0.21 -6.81
C SER A 158 -16.47 -0.92 -8.06
N VAL A 159 -17.57 -0.42 -8.59
CA VAL A 159 -18.24 -0.96 -9.76
C VAL A 159 -18.48 0.14 -10.78
N ASN A 160 -18.00 -0.07 -11.99
CA ASN A 160 -18.15 0.86 -13.11
C ASN A 160 -17.74 2.30 -12.75
N SER A 161 -16.60 2.48 -12.09
CA SER A 161 -16.15 3.81 -11.65
C SER A 161 -14.87 4.25 -12.35
N THR A 162 -14.69 5.57 -12.48
CA THR A 162 -13.49 6.18 -13.04
C THR A 162 -12.83 7.04 -11.99
N VAL A 163 -11.55 6.85 -11.71
CA VAL A 163 -10.78 7.64 -10.75
C VAL A 163 -9.56 8.20 -11.44
N VAL A 164 -9.36 9.51 -11.32
CA VAL A 164 -8.14 10.18 -11.80
C VAL A 164 -7.55 10.96 -10.63
N ALA A 165 -6.32 10.65 -10.26
CA ALA A 165 -5.56 11.35 -9.25
C ALA A 165 -4.32 11.98 -9.88
N VAL A 166 -4.06 13.25 -9.57
CA VAL A 166 -2.87 13.98 -10.02
C VAL A 166 -2.20 14.62 -8.82
N GLN A 167 -0.97 14.23 -8.54
CA GLN A 167 -0.15 14.82 -7.48
C GLN A 167 1.03 15.57 -8.10
N THR A 168 1.25 16.77 -7.59
CA THR A 168 2.31 17.71 -8.01
C THR A 168 3.00 18.29 -6.77
N PRO A 169 4.10 19.07 -6.88
CA PRO A 169 4.75 19.65 -5.71
C PRO A 169 3.83 20.55 -4.87
N GLN A 170 2.81 21.16 -5.51
CA GLN A 170 1.78 21.95 -4.82
C GLN A 170 0.88 21.11 -3.89
N SER A 171 0.91 19.78 -4.02
CA SER A 171 0.22 18.87 -3.10
C SER A 171 0.97 18.68 -1.78
N GLY A 172 2.22 19.17 -1.68
CA GLY A 172 3.15 18.83 -0.63
C GLY A 172 3.88 17.51 -0.90
N ASN A 173 5.05 17.33 -0.26
CA ASN A 173 5.92 16.16 -0.43
C ASN A 173 5.29 14.85 0.13
N TYR A 174 4.26 14.97 0.97
CA TYR A 174 3.64 13.83 1.64
C TYR A 174 2.12 13.77 1.38
N MET A 175 1.77 12.84 0.49
CA MET A 175 0.51 12.11 0.36
C MET A 175 -0.73 12.86 -0.18
N MET A 176 -1.24 12.34 -1.31
CA MET A 176 -2.66 12.06 -1.47
C MET A 176 -2.92 10.61 -1.04
N PRO A 177 -3.29 10.33 0.23
CA PRO A 177 -3.89 9.06 0.59
C PRO A 177 -5.37 9.15 0.26
N THR A 178 -5.81 8.48 -0.80
CA THR A 178 -7.24 8.43 -1.11
C THR A 178 -7.69 7.00 -1.08
N SER A 179 -8.42 6.64 -0.03
CA SER A 179 -9.22 5.42 -0.03
C SER A 179 -10.61 5.77 -0.56
N LEU A 180 -10.92 5.26 -1.74
CA LEU A 180 -12.19 5.41 -2.42
C LEU A 180 -12.84 4.02 -2.44
N ARG A 181 -13.88 3.84 -1.63
CA ARG A 181 -14.52 2.53 -1.46
C ARG A 181 -15.98 2.58 -1.88
N GLY A 182 -16.47 1.48 -2.44
CA GLY A 182 -17.89 1.32 -2.77
C GLY A 182 -18.39 2.33 -3.81
N LEU A 183 -17.52 2.79 -4.72
CA LEU A 183 -17.95 3.69 -5.77
C LEU A 183 -18.77 2.93 -6.80
N GLU A 184 -20.03 3.31 -6.99
CA GLU A 184 -20.89 2.76 -8.02
C GLU A 184 -21.29 3.82 -9.04
N ASN A 185 -20.88 3.64 -10.29
CA ASN A 185 -21.17 4.58 -11.38
C ASN A 185 -20.73 6.01 -11.01
N LYS A 186 -19.49 6.17 -10.56
CA LYS A 186 -18.92 7.48 -10.19
C LYS A 186 -17.68 7.80 -10.99
N THR A 187 -17.48 9.09 -11.25
CA THR A 187 -16.22 9.65 -11.69
C THR A 187 -15.65 10.50 -10.55
N VAL A 188 -14.45 10.16 -10.10
CA VAL A 188 -13.71 10.87 -9.05
C VAL A 188 -12.47 11.49 -9.65
N VAL A 189 -12.27 12.78 -9.40
CA VAL A 189 -11.08 13.52 -9.79
C VAL A 189 -10.44 14.11 -8.55
N VAL A 190 -9.21 13.69 -8.27
CA VAL A 190 -8.39 14.16 -7.14
C VAL A 190 -7.26 15.00 -7.71
N VAL A 191 -7.17 16.25 -7.26
CA VAL A 191 -6.16 17.23 -7.65
C VAL A 191 -5.61 17.90 -6.39
N PRO A 192 -4.49 18.64 -6.46
CA PRO A 192 -3.92 19.27 -5.27
C PRO A 192 -4.97 20.08 -4.50
N GLY A 193 -5.22 19.69 -3.25
CA GLY A 193 -6.14 20.34 -2.33
C GLY A 193 -7.65 20.13 -2.59
N ARG A 194 -8.06 19.36 -3.60
CA ARG A 194 -9.49 19.16 -3.93
C ARG A 194 -9.81 17.77 -4.46
N MET A 195 -11.05 17.34 -4.21
CA MET A 195 -11.64 16.12 -4.77
C MET A 195 -13.04 16.43 -5.31
N TYR A 196 -13.31 15.95 -6.51
CA TYR A 196 -14.62 16.07 -7.17
C TYR A 196 -15.19 14.67 -7.37
N VAL A 197 -16.46 14.47 -7.01
CA VAL A 197 -17.18 13.21 -7.23
C VAL A 197 -18.46 13.54 -8.00
N VAL A 198 -18.62 12.93 -9.18
CA VAL A 198 -19.78 13.13 -10.05
C VAL A 198 -20.33 11.79 -10.53
N PRO A 199 -21.61 11.71 -10.92
CA PRO A 199 -22.16 10.52 -11.56
C PRO A 199 -21.43 10.22 -12.87
N LYS A 200 -21.10 8.94 -13.10
CA LYS A 200 -20.60 8.46 -14.39
C LYS A 200 -21.79 8.37 -15.36
N ARG A 201 -21.68 9.06 -16.49
CA ARG A 201 -22.68 9.04 -17.56
C ARG A 201 -22.41 7.91 -18.54
#